data_AF-A0A4Q3BU91-F1
#
_entry.id   AF-A0A4Q3BU91-F1
#
_cell.length_a   1.000
_cell.length_b   1.000
_cell.length_c   1.000
_cell.angle_alpha   90.00
_cell.angle_beta   90.00
_cell.angle_gamma   90.00
#
_symmetry.space_group_name_H-M   'P 1'
#
loop_
_entity.id
_entity.type
_entity.pdbx_description
1 polymer ?
#
loop_
_entity_poly.entity_id
_entity_poly.type
_entity_poly.pdbx_seq_one_letter_code
_entity_poly.pdbx_strand_id
1 'polypeptide(L)' 'MKTARIYQRIKNAMQSGRARTDSWILEFEPQRAQQPDPLTGWAGGGDTSNQVRVGFDSLEAAKAHAEREG' A
#
# COMPACT_ATOMS: atom_id res chain seq x y z
N MET A 1 -1.96 14.87 8.10
CA MET A 1 -0.75 14.28 7.50
C MET A 1 -1.10 12.88 7.05
N LYS A 2 -0.77 12.52 5.81
CA LYS A 2 -0.92 11.14 5.34
C LYS A 2 0.28 10.34 5.83
N THR A 3 0.04 9.31 6.63
CA THR A 3 1.10 8.37 7.00
C THR A 3 1.31 7.41 5.82
N ALA A 4 2.57 7.22 5.43
CA ALA A 4 2.93 6.27 4.39
C ALA A 4 3.84 5.18 4.96
N ARG A 5 3.69 3.97 4.44
CA ARG A 5 4.48 2.79 4.80
C ARG A 5 5.30 2.39 3.58
N ILE A 6 6.62 2.35 3.74
CA ILE A 6 7.56 1.86 2.73
C ILE A 6 8.20 0.58 3.22
N TYR A 7 8.14 -0.48 2.42
CA TYR A 7 8.69 -1.78 2.78
C TYR A 7 9.14 -2.56 1.55
N GLN A 8 10.05 -3.51 1.73
CA GLN A 8 10.46 -4.40 0.66
C GLN A 8 9.48 -5.58 0.54
N ARG A 9 9.13 -5.97 -0.69
CA ARG A 9 8.15 -7.04 -0.93
C ARG A 9 8.61 -8.35 -0.28
N ILE A 10 7.81 -8.82 0.67
CA ILE A 10 8.11 -10.03 1.43
C ILE A 10 7.99 -11.25 0.52
N LYS A 11 8.93 -12.19 0.64
CA LYS A 11 8.84 -13.50 0.00
C LYS A 11 7.65 -14.28 0.58
N ASN A 12 6.73 -14.74 -0.27
CA ASN A 12 5.65 -15.62 0.15
C ASN A 12 6.21 -16.95 0.68
N ALA A 13 5.88 -17.31 1.92
CA ALA A 13 6.36 -18.54 2.56
C ALA A 13 5.83 -19.82 1.89
N MET A 14 4.64 -19.77 1.28
CA MET A 14 3.99 -20.91 0.61
C MET A 14 4.51 -21.14 -0.81
N GLN A 15 5.36 -20.25 -1.33
CA GLN A 15 5.84 -20.30 -2.70
C GLN A 15 7.37 -20.25 -2.75
N SER A 16 7.95 -20.97 -3.71
CA SER A 16 9.41 -20.98 -3.94
C SER A 16 9.90 -19.74 -4.70
N GLY A 17 9.02 -19.04 -5.42
CA GLY A 17 9.35 -17.89 -6.26
C GLY A 17 9.97 -16.73 -5.49
N ARG A 18 10.98 -16.10 -6.10
CA ARG A 18 11.69 -14.91 -5.57
C ARG A 18 11.59 -13.68 -6.47
N ALA A 19 10.79 -13.74 -7.52
CA ALA A 19 10.63 -12.62 -8.43
C ALA A 19 10.09 -11.40 -7.66
N ARG A 20 10.74 -10.24 -7.84
CA ARG A 20 10.34 -8.94 -7.28
C ARG A 20 10.38 -8.86 -5.75
N THR A 21 11.08 -9.76 -5.07
CA THR A 21 11.29 -9.65 -3.60
C THR A 21 12.25 -8.52 -3.25
N ASP A 22 13.01 -8.03 -4.22
CA ASP A 22 13.90 -6.89 -4.12
C ASP A 22 13.18 -5.55 -4.26
N SER A 23 11.99 -5.53 -4.87
CA SER A 23 11.20 -4.31 -5.09
C SER A 23 10.69 -3.69 -3.80
N TRP A 24 10.69 -2.35 -3.77
CA TRP A 24 10.15 -1.53 -2.70
C TRP A 24 8.71 -1.14 -3.00
N ILE A 25 7.84 -1.23 -2.01
CA ILE A 25 6.42 -0.88 -2.11
C ILE A 25 6.14 0.29 -1.16
N LEU A 26 5.45 1.30 -1.69
CA LEU A 26 4.86 2.41 -0.95
C LEU A 26 3.34 2.20 -0.87
N GLU A 27 2.80 2.28 0.36
CA GLU A 27 1.36 2.25 0.63
C GLU A 27 0.97 3.40 1.55
N PHE A 28 -0.21 3.99 1.31
CA PHE A 28 -0.76 5.02 2.18
C PHE A 28 -1.70 4.41 3.22
N GLU A 29 -1.62 4.90 4.45
CA GLU A 29 -2.56 4.50 5.48
C GLU A 29 -3.96 5.06 5.18
N PRO A 30 -5.02 4.26 5.39
CA PRO A 30 -6.37 4.75 5.25
C PRO A 30 -6.64 5.85 6.28
N GLN A 31 -7.20 6.95 5.81
CA GLN A 31 -7.66 8.08 6.63
C GLN A 31 -8.95 7.76 7.37
N ARG A 32 -9.73 6.79 6.88
CA ARG A 32 -10.97 6.34 7.52
C ARG A 32 -11.07 4.82 7.55
N ALA A 33 -11.64 4.29 8.62
CA ALA A 33 -11.95 2.88 8.72
C ALA A 33 -12.98 2.48 7.65
N GLN A 34 -12.81 1.27 7.10
CA GLN A 34 -13.78 0.65 6.20
C GLN A 34 -15.12 0.48 6.92
N GLN A 35 -16.21 0.76 6.22
CA GLN A 35 -17.56 0.70 6.78
C GLN A 35 -18.44 -0.17 5.89
N PRO A 36 -19.23 -1.10 6.46
CA PRO A 36 -20.14 -1.91 5.67
C PRO A 36 -21.21 -1.02 5.04
N ASP A 37 -21.55 -1.30 3.79
CA ASP A 37 -22.68 -0.65 3.12
C ASP A 37 -23.98 -0.96 3.88
N PRO A 38 -24.84 0.04 4.17
CA PRO A 38 -26.01 -0.14 5.04
C PRO A 38 -27.12 -0.98 4.40
N LEU A 39 -27.13 -1.17 3.08
CA LEU A 39 -28.14 -1.98 2.39
C LEU A 39 -27.67 -3.41 2.19
N THR A 40 -26.43 -3.59 1.73
CA THR A 40 -25.90 -4.88 1.26
C THR A 40 -24.94 -5.54 2.27
N GLY A 41 -24.39 -4.76 3.20
CA GLY A 41 -23.33 -5.22 4.12
C GLY A 41 -21.97 -5.41 3.47
N TRP A 42 -21.79 -5.04 2.19
CA TRP A 42 -20.52 -5.19 1.49
C TRP A 42 -19.45 -4.26 2.05
N ALA A 43 -18.18 -4.68 1.90
CA ALA A 43 -17.03 -3.89 2.30
C ALA A 43 -16.99 -2.57 1.50
N GLY A 44 -17.49 -1.49 2.11
CA GLY A 44 -17.61 -0.17 1.52
C GLY A 44 -16.77 0.89 2.25
N GLY A 45 -16.87 2.12 1.78
CA GLY A 45 -16.16 3.26 2.37
C GLY A 45 -15.77 4.27 1.31
N GLY A 46 -15.65 5.54 1.72
CA GLY A 46 -15.28 6.64 0.82
C GLY A 46 -13.77 6.86 0.66
N ASP A 47 -12.95 6.05 1.32
CA ASP A 47 -11.49 6.19 1.27
C ASP A 47 -10.89 5.18 0.29
N THR A 48 -10.24 5.68 -0.75
CA THR A 48 -9.58 4.89 -1.80
C THR A 48 -8.07 4.78 -1.60
N SER A 49 -7.51 5.38 -0.55
CA SER A 49 -6.07 5.42 -0.29
C SER A 49 -5.47 4.01 -0.19
N ASN A 50 -6.24 3.05 0.34
CA ASN A 50 -5.84 1.66 0.52
C ASN A 50 -5.77 0.85 -0.79
N GLN A 51 -6.30 1.37 -1.90
CA GLN A 51 -6.29 0.70 -3.20
C GLN A 51 -4.98 0.94 -3.97
N VAL A 52 -4.21 1.96 -3.56
CA VAL A 52 -3.01 2.40 -4.26
C VAL A 52 -1.77 1.76 -3.63
N ARG A 53 -0.99 1.06 -4.46
CA ARG A 53 0.33 0.53 -4.11
C ARG A 53 1.29 0.87 -5.24
N VAL A 54 2.39 1.53 -4.91
CA VAL A 54 3.38 1.97 -5.91
C VAL A 54 4.68 1.20 -5.70
N GLY A 55 5.19 0.59 -6.77
CA GLY A 55 6.44 -0.16 -6.77
C GLY A 55 7.63 0.71 -7.22
N PHE A 56 8.77 0.52 -6.56
CA PHE A 56 10.03 1.22 -6.84
C PHE A 56 11.20 0.25 -6.81
N ASP A 57 12.25 0.61 -7.55
CA ASP A 57 13.50 -0.16 -7.58
C ASP A 57 14.40 0.15 -6.37
N SER A 58 14.22 1.31 -5.72
CA SER A 58 15.00 1.72 -4.54
C SER A 58 14.14 2.36 -3.43
N LEU A 59 14.66 2.32 -2.20
CA LEU A 59 14.05 2.97 -1.04
C LEU A 59 14.02 4.50 -1.21
N GLU A 60 15.06 5.06 -1.80
CA GLU A 60 15.22 6.50 -2.02
C GLU A 60 14.15 7.02 -2.99
N ALA A 61 13.88 6.28 -4.07
CA ALA A 61 12.82 6.66 -5.02
C ALA A 61 11.43 6.62 -4.35
N ALA A 62 11.17 5.62 -3.50
CA ALA A 62 9.93 5.53 -2.75
C ALA A 62 9.76 6.69 -1.75
N LYS A 63 10.84 7.06 -1.04
CA LYS A 63 10.84 8.20 -0.11
C LYS A 63 10.60 9.53 -0.82
N ALA A 64 11.33 9.79 -1.91
CA ALA A 64 11.18 11.01 -2.69
C ALA A 64 9.75 11.16 -3.26
N HIS A 65 9.13 10.05 -3.67
CA HIS A 65 7.73 10.06 -4.07
C HIS A 65 6.78 10.36 -2.91
N ALA A 66 7.01 9.75 -1.74
CA ALA A 66 6.19 9.97 -0.56
C ALA A 66 6.28 11.42 -0.05
N GLU A 67 7.45 12.03 -0.07
CA GLU A 67 7.66 13.44 0.30
C GLU A 67 6.98 14.42 -0.67
N ARG A 68 6.88 14.05 -1.95
CA ARG A 68 6.24 14.88 -2.98
C ARG A 68 4.71 14.82 -2.96
N GLU A 69 4.14 13.68 -2.56
CA GLU A 69 2.68 13.42 -2.57
C GLU A 69 2.01 13.46 -1.18
N GLY A 70 2.82 13.53 -0.11
CA GLY A 70 2.41 13.57 1.30
C GLY A 70 2.12 14.98 1.81
#